data_AF-A0A820E6T1-F1
#
_entry.id   AF-A0A820E6T1-F1
#
_cell.length_a   1.000
_cell.length_b   1.000
_cell.length_c   1.000
_cell.angle_alpha   90.00
_cell.angle_beta   90.00
_cell.angle_gamma   90.00
#
_symmetry.space_group_name_H-M   'P 1'
#
loop_
_entity.id
_entity.type
_entity.pdbx_description
1 polymer ?
#
loop_
_entity_poly.entity_id
_entity_poly.type
_entity_poly.pdbx_seq_one_letter_code
_entity_poly.pdbx_strand_id
1 'polypeptide(L)'
;LNESALIDYNTELNSLANVRDYLVTFITDLLVTTSNSIILQSSSLAQLTQATNQLTRNTLLLVSNRCYELSAALYAMFEKISYEDAQSASNQLFQCASNILNGVNGPLQGRTEVLDLDSSRANVISTDYDTDLESAWSNLNLFSDGNDFSTETIEKNRNLYYQKQLANQINSQVTEMISLLTSSLNIHLNIGQKYRMNTSQSFVSLETISIQSLKDRLVKQVENAQFNIPSDFILNTTSNSSISLRSKVDPLASFGNFQNTNLSRSISLSIIDQNGNEVSFRAHQNNSIQMIIPRDPNVLIPSMYLQNVTSINSTINNLVFNYHYINITSSLPISIHFEIHSLNRSLAYLFIYKFDQTPQLNSSTNLIDGWTMFCPFNLTSDDIYRYFIDNQQTPDHQSLIFGIRQLNSTEINNYCLNDSSINTLPITDEPYDFTSNYELRIYTSGCYYLDENNNWK
;
A
#
# COMPACT_ATOMS: atom_id res chain seq x y z
N LEU A 1 -21.18 -10.88 -17.00
CA LEU A 1 -19.99 -11.72 -17.33
C LEU A 1 -20.50 -13.09 -17.79
N ASN A 2 -19.86 -13.73 -18.75
CA ASN A 2 -20.25 -15.05 -19.23
C ASN A 2 -19.73 -16.11 -18.24
N GLU A 3 -20.62 -16.65 -17.38
CA GLU A 3 -20.26 -17.60 -16.32
C GLU A 3 -19.52 -18.84 -16.86
N SER A 4 -19.90 -19.34 -18.03
CA SER A 4 -19.22 -20.47 -18.67
C SER A 4 -17.75 -20.17 -18.98
N ALA A 5 -17.46 -18.95 -19.47
CA ALA A 5 -16.09 -18.57 -19.80
C ALA A 5 -15.22 -18.40 -18.55
N LEU A 6 -15.81 -17.99 -17.43
CA LEU A 6 -15.10 -17.89 -16.14
C LEU A 6 -14.76 -19.28 -15.60
N ILE A 7 -15.67 -20.25 -15.71
CA ILE A 7 -15.44 -21.64 -15.30
C ILE A 7 -14.31 -22.29 -16.13
N ASP A 8 -14.34 -22.11 -17.45
CA ASP A 8 -13.31 -22.64 -18.34
C ASP A 8 -11.93 -22.03 -18.01
N TYR A 9 -11.89 -20.71 -17.79
CA TYR A 9 -10.68 -19.99 -17.39
C TYR A 9 -10.11 -20.51 -16.06
N ASN A 10 -10.95 -20.70 -15.03
CA ASN A 10 -10.51 -21.21 -13.73
C ASN A 10 -10.01 -22.66 -13.83
N THR A 11 -10.64 -23.48 -14.66
CA THR A 11 -10.19 -24.85 -14.93
C THR A 11 -8.80 -24.86 -15.56
N GLU A 12 -8.55 -23.98 -16.53
CA GLU A 12 -7.24 -23.84 -17.17
C GLU A 12 -6.17 -23.36 -16.17
N LEU A 13 -6.48 -22.36 -15.34
CA LEU A 13 -5.56 -21.87 -14.30
C LEU A 13 -5.11 -22.98 -13.35
N ASN A 14 -6.05 -23.80 -12.86
CA ASN A 14 -5.73 -24.91 -11.96
C ASN A 14 -4.89 -26.00 -12.66
N SER A 15 -5.14 -26.26 -13.95
CA SER A 15 -4.32 -27.20 -14.74
C SER A 15 -2.87 -26.70 -14.87
N LEU A 16 -2.70 -25.42 -15.20
CA LEU A 16 -1.40 -24.77 -15.31
C LEU A 16 -0.66 -24.67 -13.96
N ALA A 17 -1.40 -24.51 -12.86
CA ALA A 17 -0.84 -24.52 -11.51
C ALA A 17 -0.27 -25.91 -11.14
N ASN A 18 -0.96 -27.00 -11.48
CA ASN A 18 -0.47 -28.36 -11.26
C ASN A 18 0.82 -28.65 -12.04
N VAL A 19 0.91 -28.19 -13.29
CA VAL A 19 2.14 -28.33 -14.08
C VAL A 19 3.31 -27.59 -13.43
N ARG A 20 3.06 -26.41 -12.86
CA ARG A 20 4.09 -25.64 -12.14
C ARG A 20 4.54 -26.29 -10.85
N ASP A 21 3.61 -26.79 -10.04
CA ASP A 21 3.93 -27.56 -8.82
C ASP A 21 4.94 -28.68 -9.16
N TYR A 22 4.71 -29.40 -10.26
CA TYR A 22 5.61 -30.47 -10.72
C TYR A 22 6.98 -29.95 -11.17
N LEU A 23 7.04 -28.93 -12.03
CA LEU A 23 8.30 -28.39 -12.56
C LEU A 23 9.16 -27.74 -11.48
N VAL A 24 8.54 -27.06 -10.52
CA VAL A 24 9.24 -26.43 -9.39
C VAL A 24 9.93 -27.49 -8.54
N THR A 25 9.26 -28.60 -8.24
CA THR A 25 9.82 -29.70 -7.45
C THR A 25 11.11 -30.25 -8.08
N PHE A 26 11.15 -30.37 -9.41
CA PHE A 26 12.37 -30.79 -10.11
C PHE A 26 13.54 -29.82 -9.90
N ILE A 27 13.30 -28.51 -9.93
CA ILE A 27 14.35 -27.50 -9.77
C ILE A 27 14.87 -27.45 -8.33
N THR A 28 13.99 -27.65 -7.34
CA THR A 28 14.40 -27.64 -5.93
C THR A 28 15.38 -28.77 -5.60
N ASP A 29 15.35 -29.87 -6.35
CA ASP A 29 16.23 -31.03 -6.14
C ASP A 29 17.62 -30.90 -6.80
N LEU A 30 17.85 -29.83 -7.59
CA LEU A 30 19.12 -29.64 -8.27
C LEU A 30 20.24 -29.28 -7.29
N LEU A 31 21.50 -29.55 -7.63
CA LEU A 31 22.64 -29.15 -6.80
C LEU A 31 23.09 -27.73 -7.11
N VAL A 32 23.53 -26.99 -6.08
CA VAL A 32 24.12 -25.65 -6.21
C VAL A 32 25.63 -25.77 -6.05
N THR A 33 26.37 -25.73 -7.15
CA THR A 33 27.81 -26.01 -7.17
C THR A 33 28.65 -24.85 -7.69
N THR A 34 28.08 -23.96 -8.49
CA THR A 34 28.78 -22.87 -9.19
C THR A 34 27.89 -21.62 -9.34
N SER A 35 28.49 -20.46 -9.63
CA SER A 35 27.75 -19.25 -10.00
C SER A 35 26.79 -19.48 -11.17
N ASN A 36 27.23 -20.21 -12.20
CA ASN A 36 26.38 -20.57 -13.33
C ASN A 36 25.17 -21.42 -12.92
N SER A 37 25.34 -22.34 -11.96
CA SER A 37 24.20 -23.10 -11.43
C SER A 37 23.18 -22.20 -10.73
N ILE A 38 23.64 -21.16 -10.01
CA ILE A 38 22.77 -20.18 -9.37
C ILE A 38 22.03 -19.36 -10.42
N ILE A 39 22.72 -18.86 -11.44
CA ILE A 39 22.13 -18.06 -12.52
C ILE A 39 21.06 -18.87 -13.28
N LEU A 40 21.37 -20.11 -13.66
CA LEU A 40 20.44 -20.96 -14.41
C LEU A 40 19.19 -21.30 -13.59
N GLN A 41 19.36 -21.69 -12.33
CA GLN A 41 18.24 -22.05 -11.46
C GLN A 41 17.39 -20.82 -11.12
N SER A 42 18.01 -19.71 -10.73
CA SER A 42 17.29 -18.45 -10.43
C SER A 42 16.54 -17.93 -11.65
N SER A 43 17.14 -17.98 -12.85
CA SER A 43 16.46 -17.62 -14.10
C SER A 43 15.27 -18.53 -14.39
N SER A 44 15.41 -19.83 -14.15
CA SER A 44 14.33 -20.80 -14.38
C SER A 44 13.17 -20.56 -13.40
N LEU A 45 13.48 -20.32 -12.12
CA LEU A 45 12.49 -20.01 -11.10
C LEU A 45 11.79 -18.67 -11.37
N ALA A 46 12.53 -17.64 -11.78
CA ALA A 46 11.96 -16.36 -12.18
C ALA A 46 10.96 -16.49 -13.34
N GLN A 47 11.25 -17.36 -14.33
CA GLN A 47 10.33 -17.63 -15.43
C GLN A 47 9.11 -18.44 -15.00
N LEU A 48 9.30 -19.52 -14.22
CA LEU A 48 8.19 -20.36 -13.75
C LEU A 48 7.22 -19.59 -12.86
N THR A 49 7.72 -18.64 -12.08
CA THR A 49 6.92 -17.81 -11.18
C THR A 49 6.31 -16.57 -11.83
N GLN A 50 6.60 -16.30 -13.11
CA GLN A 50 6.12 -15.07 -13.77
C GLN A 50 4.59 -14.96 -13.82
N ALA A 51 3.89 -16.10 -13.98
CA ALA A 51 2.43 -16.16 -13.93
C ALA A 51 1.96 -16.31 -12.49
N THR A 52 1.92 -15.19 -11.75
CA THR A 52 1.71 -15.17 -10.30
C THR A 52 0.33 -15.69 -9.87
N ASN A 53 -0.68 -15.58 -10.73
CA ASN A 53 -2.03 -16.12 -10.53
C ASN A 53 -2.13 -17.65 -10.73
N GLN A 54 -1.04 -18.30 -11.13
CA GLN A 54 -0.96 -19.75 -11.34
C GLN A 54 -0.05 -20.42 -10.29
N LEU A 55 0.32 -19.69 -9.24
CA LEU A 55 1.17 -20.20 -8.16
C LEU A 55 0.31 -20.64 -6.97
N THR A 56 0.40 -21.91 -6.63
CA THR A 56 -0.21 -22.46 -5.42
C THR A 56 0.59 -22.04 -4.19
N ARG A 57 -0.01 -22.14 -3.00
CA ARG A 57 0.71 -21.98 -1.73
C ARG A 57 1.93 -22.91 -1.61
N ASN A 58 1.79 -24.15 -2.09
CA ASN A 58 2.88 -25.12 -2.08
C ASN A 58 4.04 -24.70 -2.99
N THR A 59 3.72 -24.28 -4.22
CA THR A 59 4.73 -23.72 -5.14
C THR A 59 5.40 -22.50 -4.54
N LEU A 60 4.63 -21.56 -3.99
CA LEU A 60 5.18 -20.35 -3.36
C LEU A 60 6.17 -20.69 -2.25
N LEU A 61 5.83 -21.65 -1.38
CA LEU A 61 6.72 -22.11 -0.30
C LEU A 61 8.01 -22.75 -0.83
N LEU A 62 7.89 -23.70 -1.77
CA LEU A 62 9.04 -24.39 -2.36
C LEU A 62 9.99 -23.43 -3.07
N VAL A 63 9.44 -22.53 -3.90
CA VAL A 63 10.26 -21.56 -4.62
C VAL A 63 10.86 -20.52 -3.66
N SER A 64 10.14 -20.09 -2.62
CA SER A 64 10.68 -19.20 -1.58
C SER A 64 11.90 -19.80 -0.90
N ASN A 65 11.79 -21.06 -0.44
CA ASN A 65 12.90 -21.81 0.13
C ASN A 65 14.08 -21.92 -0.82
N ARG A 66 13.80 -22.25 -2.09
CA ARG A 66 14.87 -22.43 -3.06
C ARG A 66 15.55 -21.12 -3.43
N CYS A 67 14.80 -20.04 -3.68
CA CYS A 67 15.38 -18.74 -3.97
C CYS A 67 16.16 -18.19 -2.76
N TYR A 68 15.77 -18.53 -1.53
CA TYR A 68 16.57 -18.26 -0.33
C TYR A 68 17.90 -19.02 -0.30
N GLU A 69 17.88 -20.34 -0.50
CA GLU A 69 19.10 -21.17 -0.58
C GLU A 69 20.08 -20.65 -1.64
N LEU A 70 19.57 -20.29 -2.82
CA LEU A 70 20.37 -19.72 -3.90
C LEU A 70 20.95 -18.35 -3.54
N SER A 71 20.19 -17.52 -2.81
CA SER A 71 20.68 -16.21 -2.32
C SER A 71 21.78 -16.38 -1.27
N ALA A 72 21.63 -17.35 -0.37
CA ALA A 72 22.65 -17.68 0.63
C ALA A 72 23.91 -18.25 -0.04
N ALA A 73 23.75 -19.13 -1.03
CA ALA A 73 24.87 -19.68 -1.80
C ALA A 73 25.62 -18.56 -2.56
N LEU A 74 24.89 -17.62 -3.19
CA LEU A 74 25.48 -16.46 -3.85
C LEU A 74 26.31 -15.63 -2.86
N TYR A 75 25.72 -15.31 -1.71
CA TYR A 75 26.39 -14.58 -0.64
C TYR A 75 27.57 -15.34 0.00
N ALA A 76 27.64 -16.66 -0.10
CA ALA A 76 28.80 -17.42 0.36
C ALA A 76 29.98 -17.40 -0.63
N MET A 77 29.73 -17.09 -1.90
CA MET A 77 30.75 -17.14 -2.97
C MET A 77 30.98 -15.81 -3.69
N PHE A 78 30.30 -14.74 -3.30
CA PHE A 78 30.31 -13.43 -3.97
C PHE A 78 31.72 -12.85 -4.18
N GLU A 79 32.65 -13.02 -3.23
CA GLU A 79 34.03 -12.55 -3.37
C GLU A 79 34.84 -13.30 -4.45
N LYS A 80 34.35 -14.46 -4.90
CA LYS A 80 35.02 -15.38 -5.83
C LYS A 80 34.40 -15.37 -7.24
N ILE A 81 33.42 -14.52 -7.48
CA ILE A 81 32.70 -14.45 -8.76
C ILE A 81 32.84 -13.05 -9.36
N SER A 82 32.57 -12.93 -10.66
CA SER A 82 32.56 -11.63 -11.32
C SER A 82 31.40 -10.78 -10.82
N TYR A 83 31.54 -9.45 -10.89
CA TYR A 83 30.44 -8.55 -10.57
C TYR A 83 29.26 -8.79 -11.51
N GLU A 84 29.52 -9.08 -12.79
CA GLU A 84 28.51 -9.38 -13.79
C GLU A 84 27.70 -10.63 -13.44
N ASP A 85 28.35 -11.70 -12.96
CA ASP A 85 27.66 -12.91 -12.51
C ASP A 85 26.83 -12.65 -11.24
N ALA A 86 27.38 -11.90 -10.28
CA ALA A 86 26.68 -11.51 -9.06
C ALA A 86 25.44 -10.66 -9.39
N GLN A 87 25.58 -9.72 -10.33
CA GLN A 87 24.52 -8.87 -10.83
C GLN A 87 23.43 -9.69 -11.53
N SER A 88 23.81 -10.60 -12.42
CA SER A 88 22.90 -11.48 -13.16
C SER A 88 22.09 -12.36 -12.22
N ALA A 89 22.77 -13.07 -11.30
CA ALA A 89 22.13 -13.91 -10.30
C ALA A 89 21.19 -13.10 -9.39
N SER A 90 21.64 -11.93 -8.92
CA SER A 90 20.84 -11.08 -8.04
C SER A 90 19.58 -10.56 -8.70
N ASN A 91 19.63 -10.16 -9.98
CA ASN A 91 18.45 -9.73 -10.72
C ASN A 91 17.43 -10.85 -10.88
N GLN A 92 17.88 -12.06 -11.20
CA GLN A 92 16.97 -13.20 -11.36
C GLN A 92 16.36 -13.65 -10.02
N LEU A 93 17.15 -13.67 -8.95
CA LEU A 93 16.66 -13.96 -7.60
C LEU A 93 15.70 -12.87 -7.10
N PHE A 94 15.97 -11.60 -7.42
CA PHE A 94 15.06 -10.50 -7.11
C PHE A 94 13.75 -10.60 -7.89
N GLN A 95 13.80 -10.97 -9.17
CA GLN A 95 12.60 -11.22 -9.98
C GLN A 95 11.79 -12.39 -9.40
N CYS A 96 12.45 -13.49 -9.02
CA CYS A 96 11.83 -14.61 -8.30
C CYS A 96 11.12 -14.11 -7.03
N ALA A 97 11.84 -13.39 -6.17
CA ALA A 97 11.31 -12.87 -4.91
C ALA A 97 10.08 -11.96 -5.11
N SER A 98 10.13 -11.07 -6.11
CA SER A 98 9.03 -10.19 -6.46
C SER A 98 7.81 -10.95 -6.97
N ASN A 99 8.02 -11.98 -7.80
CA ASN A 99 6.94 -12.85 -8.28
C ASN A 99 6.28 -13.61 -7.13
N ILE A 100 7.07 -14.14 -6.17
CA ILE A 100 6.55 -14.84 -4.99
C ILE A 100 5.73 -13.88 -4.12
N LEU A 101 6.25 -12.68 -3.83
CA LEU A 101 5.52 -11.66 -3.08
C LEU A 101 4.19 -11.31 -3.74
N ASN A 102 4.19 -11.12 -5.06
CA ASN A 102 2.98 -10.80 -5.79
C ASN A 102 2.00 -11.99 -5.85
N GLY A 103 2.51 -13.22 -5.98
CA GLY A 103 1.69 -14.44 -5.97
C GLY A 103 0.99 -14.68 -4.63
N VAL A 104 1.68 -14.42 -3.51
CA VAL A 104 1.06 -14.56 -2.19
C VAL A 104 0.10 -13.41 -1.86
N ASN A 105 0.43 -12.19 -2.29
CA ASN A 105 -0.37 -10.99 -2.02
C ASN A 105 -1.58 -10.83 -2.94
N GLY A 106 -1.51 -11.33 -4.18
CA GLY A 106 -2.55 -11.19 -5.18
C GLY A 106 -3.93 -11.61 -4.67
N PRO A 107 -4.08 -12.82 -4.09
CA PRO A 107 -5.35 -13.26 -3.53
C PRO A 107 -5.77 -12.48 -2.28
N LEU A 108 -4.82 -12.10 -1.42
CA LEU A 108 -5.09 -11.32 -0.20
C LEU A 108 -5.63 -9.91 -0.51
N GLN A 109 -5.16 -9.32 -1.61
CA GLN A 109 -5.54 -8.00 -2.07
C GLN A 109 -6.74 -8.00 -3.03
N GLY A 110 -7.31 -9.18 -3.33
CA GLY A 110 -8.41 -9.33 -4.29
C GLY A 110 -8.01 -9.05 -5.75
N ARG A 111 -6.72 -9.13 -6.10
CA ARG A 111 -6.21 -8.94 -7.46
C ARG A 111 -6.28 -10.19 -8.32
N THR A 112 -6.20 -11.34 -7.68
CA THR A 112 -6.26 -12.65 -8.32
C THR A 112 -7.21 -13.54 -7.55
N GLU A 113 -7.93 -14.42 -8.25
CA GLU A 113 -8.74 -15.43 -7.58
C GLU A 113 -7.84 -16.43 -6.85
N VAL A 114 -8.37 -17.04 -5.80
CA VAL A 114 -7.68 -18.15 -5.13
C VAL A 114 -7.87 -19.40 -5.97
N LEU A 115 -6.80 -20.15 -6.20
CA LEU A 115 -6.85 -21.41 -6.94
C LEU A 115 -7.69 -22.46 -6.19
N ASP A 116 -8.51 -23.22 -6.92
CA ASP A 116 -9.34 -24.29 -6.35
C ASP A 116 -8.48 -25.39 -5.70
N LEU A 117 -7.29 -25.62 -6.24
CA LEU A 117 -6.32 -26.54 -5.65
C LEU A 117 -5.89 -26.11 -4.24
N ASP A 118 -5.72 -24.81 -4.02
CA ASP A 118 -5.37 -24.26 -2.72
C ASP A 118 -6.57 -24.26 -1.76
N SER A 119 -7.76 -23.98 -2.29
CA SER A 119 -9.02 -24.06 -1.54
C SER A 119 -9.30 -25.49 -1.07
N SER A 120 -9.17 -26.47 -1.95
CA SER A 120 -9.35 -27.89 -1.63
C SER A 120 -8.31 -28.36 -0.60
N ARG A 121 -7.02 -28.09 -0.82
CA ARG A 121 -5.93 -28.45 0.12
C ARG A 121 -6.12 -27.82 1.51
N ALA A 122 -6.65 -26.60 1.61
CA ALA A 122 -6.93 -25.95 2.90
C ALA A 122 -8.04 -26.66 3.70
N ASN A 123 -8.90 -27.41 3.03
CA ASN A 123 -10.08 -28.05 3.60
C ASN A 123 -9.97 -29.58 3.68
N VAL A 124 -8.84 -30.17 3.28
CA VAL A 124 -8.52 -31.57 3.57
C VAL A 124 -8.12 -31.72 5.03
N ILE A 125 -8.82 -32.59 5.75
CA ILE A 125 -8.50 -32.95 7.14
C ILE A 125 -7.13 -33.63 7.17
N SER A 126 -6.19 -33.11 7.98
CA SER A 126 -4.85 -33.71 8.15
C SER A 126 -4.97 -35.18 8.57
N THR A 127 -4.21 -36.07 7.93
CA THR A 127 -4.14 -37.49 8.31
C THR A 127 -3.34 -37.71 9.60
N ASP A 128 -2.56 -36.70 10.02
CA ASP A 128 -1.71 -36.71 11.22
C ASP A 128 -2.48 -36.15 12.43
N TYR A 129 -3.74 -36.57 12.56
CA TYR A 129 -4.66 -36.16 13.64
C TYR A 129 -4.26 -36.86 14.95
N ASP A 130 -3.03 -36.62 15.41
CA ASP A 130 -2.70 -36.82 16.80
C ASP A 130 -3.43 -35.76 17.64
N THR A 131 -3.94 -36.23 18.77
CA THR A 131 -5.04 -35.67 19.56
C THR A 131 -4.67 -34.42 20.35
N ASP A 132 -4.16 -33.41 19.69
CA ASP A 132 -3.87 -32.12 20.28
C ASP A 132 -5.13 -31.27 20.15
N LEU A 133 -5.78 -30.98 21.27
CA LEU A 133 -6.89 -30.03 21.37
C LEU A 133 -6.54 -28.59 20.89
N GLU A 134 -5.34 -28.36 20.35
CA GLU A 134 -4.79 -27.06 19.94
C GLU A 134 -4.69 -26.86 18.41
N SER A 135 -5.26 -27.73 17.58
CA SER A 135 -5.27 -27.45 16.15
C SER A 135 -6.20 -26.26 15.85
N ALA A 136 -5.75 -25.30 15.04
CA ALA A 136 -6.57 -24.14 14.64
C ALA A 136 -7.94 -24.56 14.06
N TRP A 137 -8.08 -25.80 13.58
CA TRP A 137 -9.33 -26.38 13.09
C TRP A 137 -10.41 -26.57 14.16
N SER A 138 -10.04 -26.76 15.43
CA SER A 138 -10.99 -26.91 16.53
C SER A 138 -11.66 -25.59 16.93
N ASN A 139 -11.02 -24.46 16.60
CA ASN A 139 -11.51 -23.13 16.91
C ASN A 139 -12.26 -22.52 15.71
N LEU A 140 -13.54 -22.89 15.56
CA LEU A 140 -14.41 -22.36 14.50
C LEU A 140 -14.53 -20.82 14.51
N ASN A 141 -14.33 -20.19 15.67
CA ASN A 141 -14.34 -18.73 15.77
C ASN A 141 -13.17 -18.07 15.02
N LEU A 142 -12.10 -18.80 14.71
CA LEU A 142 -11.01 -18.31 13.85
C LEU A 142 -11.44 -18.14 12.39
N PHE A 143 -12.51 -18.84 11.97
CA PHE A 143 -12.94 -18.91 10.57
C PHE A 143 -14.38 -18.41 10.36
N SER A 144 -15.10 -18.04 11.41
CA SER A 144 -16.40 -17.38 11.30
C SER A 144 -16.24 -15.90 10.96
N ASP A 145 -17.21 -15.33 10.24
CA ASP A 145 -17.32 -13.88 10.06
C ASP A 145 -18.47 -13.33 10.92
N GLY A 146 -18.11 -12.73 12.06
CA GLY A 146 -19.08 -12.30 13.07
C GLY A 146 -19.89 -13.48 13.61
N ASN A 147 -21.18 -13.54 13.23
CA ASN A 147 -22.09 -14.61 13.62
C ASN A 147 -22.35 -15.63 12.49
N ASP A 148 -21.65 -15.52 11.35
CA ASP A 148 -21.79 -16.47 10.24
C ASP A 148 -20.82 -17.66 10.40
N PHE A 149 -21.40 -18.83 10.64
CA PHE A 149 -20.73 -20.13 10.76
C PHE A 149 -21.11 -21.08 9.62
N SER A 150 -21.56 -20.56 8.47
CA SER A 150 -21.83 -21.39 7.31
C SER A 150 -20.56 -22.10 6.82
N THR A 151 -20.73 -23.30 6.24
CA THR A 151 -19.61 -24.08 5.69
C THR A 151 -18.82 -23.29 4.66
N GLU A 152 -19.51 -22.56 3.78
CA GLU A 152 -18.89 -21.72 2.75
C GLU A 152 -17.98 -20.64 3.36
N THR A 153 -18.47 -19.93 4.39
CA THR A 153 -17.70 -18.91 5.10
C THR A 153 -16.48 -19.51 5.79
N ILE A 154 -16.65 -20.66 6.47
CA ILE A 154 -15.55 -21.34 7.15
C ILE A 154 -14.48 -21.82 6.16
N GLU A 155 -14.86 -22.49 5.07
CA GLU A 155 -13.92 -23.01 4.07
C GLU A 155 -13.13 -21.89 3.39
N LYS A 156 -13.79 -20.79 3.05
CA LYS A 156 -13.17 -19.59 2.49
C LYS A 156 -12.21 -18.93 3.48
N ASN A 157 -12.61 -18.77 4.73
CA ASN A 157 -11.80 -18.12 5.75
C ASN A 157 -10.60 -18.97 6.20
N ARG A 158 -10.72 -20.31 6.17
CA ARG A 158 -9.56 -21.21 6.37
C ARG A 158 -8.50 -21.01 5.31
N ASN A 159 -8.92 -20.96 4.05
CA ASN A 159 -8.03 -20.72 2.93
C ASN A 159 -7.33 -19.36 3.07
N LEU A 160 -8.10 -18.31 3.39
CA LEU A 160 -7.57 -16.97 3.65
C LEU A 160 -6.58 -16.95 4.84
N TYR A 161 -6.87 -17.70 5.90
CA TYR A 161 -6.01 -17.83 7.07
C TYR A 161 -4.64 -18.41 6.70
N TYR A 162 -4.60 -19.53 5.98
CA TYR A 162 -3.33 -20.12 5.52
C TYR A 162 -2.59 -19.23 4.53
N GLN A 163 -3.32 -18.50 3.68
CA GLN A 163 -2.73 -17.51 2.78
C GLN A 163 -2.02 -16.39 3.55
N LYS A 164 -2.64 -15.87 4.61
CA LYS A 164 -2.03 -14.84 5.49
C LYS A 164 -0.81 -15.36 6.22
N GLN A 165 -0.86 -16.58 6.76
CA GLN A 165 0.30 -17.19 7.41
C GLN A 165 1.48 -17.34 6.44
N LEU A 166 1.22 -17.84 5.23
CA LEU A 166 2.24 -17.98 4.20
C LEU A 166 2.79 -16.61 3.78
N ALA A 167 1.95 -15.58 3.64
CA ALA A 167 2.40 -14.23 3.31
C ALA A 167 3.36 -13.66 4.35
N ASN A 168 3.10 -13.89 5.64
CA ASN A 168 4.00 -13.48 6.72
C ASN A 168 5.37 -14.17 6.61
N GLN A 169 5.37 -15.48 6.39
CA GLN A 169 6.59 -16.27 6.23
C GLN A 169 7.40 -15.81 5.00
N ILE A 170 6.74 -15.71 3.84
CA ILE A 170 7.35 -15.27 2.58
C ILE A 170 7.93 -13.87 2.71
N ASN A 171 7.23 -12.93 3.36
CA ASN A 171 7.74 -11.57 3.50
C ASN A 171 9.02 -11.51 4.34
N SER A 172 9.08 -12.26 5.43
CA SER A 172 10.29 -12.38 6.26
C SER A 172 11.45 -12.93 5.42
N GLN A 173 11.20 -14.03 4.72
CA GLN A 173 12.20 -14.71 3.91
C GLN A 173 12.68 -13.86 2.72
N VAL A 174 11.78 -13.18 2.01
CA VAL A 174 12.12 -12.27 0.91
C VAL A 174 12.91 -11.05 1.42
N THR A 175 12.60 -10.56 2.61
CA THR A 175 13.39 -9.48 3.24
C THR A 175 14.83 -9.94 3.50
N GLU A 176 15.01 -11.16 4.00
CA GLU A 176 16.33 -11.75 4.21
C GLU A 176 17.06 -12.00 2.88
N MET A 177 16.37 -12.54 1.87
CA MET A 177 16.91 -12.70 0.52
C MET A 177 17.43 -11.39 -0.04
N ILE A 178 16.61 -10.33 -0.02
CA ILE A 178 17.02 -9.00 -0.51
C ILE A 178 18.23 -8.49 0.29
N SER A 179 18.32 -8.81 1.58
CA SER A 179 19.51 -8.50 2.38
C SER A 179 20.76 -9.21 1.85
N LEU A 180 20.70 -10.52 1.63
CA LEU A 180 21.81 -11.30 1.08
C LEU A 180 22.21 -10.82 -0.32
N LEU A 181 21.24 -10.54 -1.19
CA LEU A 181 21.49 -10.04 -2.55
C LEU A 181 22.15 -8.66 -2.52
N THR A 182 21.60 -7.73 -1.73
CA THR A 182 22.16 -6.38 -1.62
C THR A 182 23.55 -6.39 -1.02
N SER A 183 23.82 -7.23 -0.01
CA SER A 183 25.17 -7.41 0.55
C SER A 183 26.16 -7.99 -0.48
N SER A 184 25.74 -8.99 -1.26
CA SER A 184 26.56 -9.59 -2.32
C SER A 184 26.99 -8.55 -3.37
N LEU A 185 26.12 -7.57 -3.65
CA LEU A 185 26.39 -6.49 -4.60
C LEU A 185 27.15 -5.32 -3.99
N ASN A 186 26.95 -5.06 -2.70
CA ASN A 186 27.45 -3.87 -2.01
C ASN A 186 28.98 -3.76 -2.07
N ILE A 187 29.68 -4.89 -1.97
CA ILE A 187 31.15 -4.92 -2.00
C ILE A 187 31.75 -4.50 -3.34
N HIS A 188 30.96 -4.53 -4.41
CA HIS A 188 31.36 -4.12 -5.74
C HIS A 188 31.02 -2.64 -6.02
N LEU A 189 30.34 -1.96 -5.08
CA LEU A 189 29.96 -0.55 -5.21
C LEU A 189 30.95 0.38 -4.54
N ASN A 190 31.51 1.28 -5.34
CA ASN A 190 32.32 2.40 -4.85
C ASN A 190 31.43 3.55 -4.36
N ILE A 191 32.04 4.46 -3.59
CA ILE A 191 31.36 5.68 -3.13
C ILE A 191 30.84 6.48 -4.33
N GLY A 192 29.58 6.87 -4.29
CA GLY A 192 28.85 7.56 -5.36
C GLY A 192 28.22 6.63 -6.40
N GLN A 193 28.48 5.32 -6.35
CA GLN A 193 27.83 4.36 -7.24
C GLN A 193 26.48 3.90 -6.69
N LYS A 194 25.54 3.73 -7.63
CA LYS A 194 24.17 3.30 -7.36
C LYS A 194 23.85 2.08 -8.21
N TYR A 195 23.29 1.08 -7.57
CA TYR A 195 22.71 -0.09 -8.20
C TYR A 195 21.20 -0.14 -8.01
N ARG A 196 20.48 -0.67 -8.99
CA ARG A 196 19.02 -0.79 -8.94
C ARG A 196 18.61 -2.16 -9.47
N MET A 197 17.73 -2.81 -8.72
CA MET A 197 16.97 -3.97 -9.17
C MET A 197 15.51 -3.55 -9.25
N ASN A 198 14.88 -3.77 -10.41
CA ASN A 198 13.50 -3.37 -10.63
C ASN A 198 12.73 -4.50 -11.32
N THR A 199 11.49 -4.68 -10.87
CA THR A 199 10.47 -5.48 -11.54
C THR A 199 9.25 -4.59 -11.79
N SER A 200 8.17 -5.16 -12.31
CA SER A 200 6.88 -4.46 -12.41
C SER A 200 6.22 -4.20 -11.05
N GLN A 201 6.60 -4.93 -9.99
CA GLN A 201 5.92 -4.90 -8.69
C GLN A 201 6.84 -4.50 -7.52
N SER A 202 8.15 -4.66 -7.67
CA SER A 202 9.12 -4.40 -6.62
C SER A 202 10.31 -3.60 -7.14
N PHE A 203 10.88 -2.78 -6.27
CA PHE A 203 12.05 -1.98 -6.57
C PHE A 203 13.00 -1.98 -5.38
N VAL A 204 14.29 -2.18 -5.65
CA VAL A 204 15.37 -2.01 -4.70
C VAL A 204 16.43 -1.12 -5.32
N SER A 205 16.88 -0.14 -4.55
CA SER A 205 18.01 0.71 -4.89
C SER A 205 19.04 0.62 -3.78
N LEU A 206 20.28 0.37 -4.14
CA LEU A 206 21.44 0.33 -3.26
C LEU A 206 22.42 1.42 -3.70
N GLU A 207 22.83 2.31 -2.82
CA GLU A 207 23.76 3.39 -3.12
C GLU A 207 24.80 3.54 -2.02
N THR A 208 26.08 3.46 -2.37
CA THR A 208 27.17 3.66 -1.41
C THR A 208 27.56 5.14 -1.39
N ILE A 209 27.49 5.79 -0.24
CA ILE A 209 27.72 7.24 -0.10
C ILE A 209 28.62 7.53 1.10
N SER A 210 29.17 8.73 1.18
CA SER A 210 29.77 9.23 2.43
C SER A 210 28.68 9.67 3.41
N ILE A 211 28.93 9.48 4.71
CA ILE A 211 28.00 9.90 5.77
C ILE A 211 27.68 11.41 5.69
N GLN A 212 28.65 12.24 5.31
CA GLN A 212 28.45 13.67 5.15
C GLN A 212 27.43 14.03 4.05
N SER A 213 27.29 13.17 3.04
CA SER A 213 26.37 13.36 1.91
C SER A 213 24.93 12.93 2.20
N LEU A 214 24.63 12.56 3.45
CA LEU A 214 23.29 12.12 3.86
C LEU A 214 22.40 13.28 4.34
N LYS A 215 23.00 14.35 4.84
CA LYS A 215 22.28 15.53 5.33
C LYS A 215 21.61 16.27 4.17
N ASP A 216 20.37 16.72 4.38
CA ASP A 216 19.54 17.42 3.38
C ASP A 216 19.40 16.67 2.05
N ARG A 217 19.33 15.33 2.14
CA ARG A 217 19.33 14.47 0.97
C ARG A 217 17.91 14.06 0.60
N LEU A 218 17.57 14.27 -0.67
CA LEU A 218 16.38 13.72 -1.29
C LEU A 218 16.70 12.38 -1.97
N VAL A 219 16.19 11.28 -1.42
CA VAL A 219 16.30 9.93 -2.01
C VAL A 219 15.07 9.68 -2.86
N LYS A 220 15.23 9.77 -4.19
CA LYS A 220 14.17 9.45 -5.15
C LYS A 220 14.20 7.97 -5.54
N GLN A 221 13.01 7.36 -5.56
CA GLN A 221 12.76 5.99 -6.00
C GLN A 221 11.83 5.97 -7.23
N VAL A 222 11.31 4.80 -7.58
CA VAL A 222 10.31 4.63 -8.65
C VAL A 222 8.95 5.20 -8.24
N GLU A 223 8.09 5.48 -9.23
CA GLU A 223 6.69 5.90 -9.01
C GLU A 223 6.50 7.14 -8.14
N ASN A 224 7.50 8.04 -8.10
CA ASN A 224 7.51 9.23 -7.25
C ASN A 224 7.62 8.94 -5.74
N ALA A 225 7.98 7.71 -5.35
CA ALA A 225 8.36 7.42 -3.96
C ALA A 225 9.63 8.19 -3.57
N GLN A 226 9.62 8.83 -2.41
CA GLN A 226 10.72 9.70 -1.96
C GLN A 226 10.92 9.65 -0.45
N PHE A 227 12.18 9.72 -0.04
CA PHE A 227 12.58 10.03 1.34
C PHE A 227 13.32 11.36 1.36
N ASN A 228 12.84 12.29 2.17
CA ASN A 228 13.51 13.57 2.42
C ASN A 228 14.22 13.50 3.77
N ILE A 229 15.55 13.44 3.74
CA ILE A 229 16.38 13.32 4.93
C ILE A 229 16.77 14.73 5.40
N PRO A 230 16.48 15.11 6.66
CA PRO A 230 16.69 16.47 7.15
C PRO A 230 18.17 16.80 7.43
N SER A 231 18.51 18.09 7.50
CA SER A 231 19.88 18.60 7.77
C SER A 231 20.49 18.11 9.10
N ASP A 232 19.65 17.96 10.12
CA ASP A 232 19.98 17.62 11.49
C ASP A 232 19.91 16.10 11.75
N PHE A 233 19.91 15.30 10.69
CA PHE A 233 19.95 13.85 10.78
C PHE A 233 21.24 13.36 11.48
N ILE A 234 21.07 12.55 12.54
CA ILE A 234 22.17 11.99 13.33
C ILE A 234 22.21 10.47 13.15
N LEU A 235 23.39 9.98 12.74
CA LEU A 235 23.71 8.57 12.62
C LEU A 235 24.52 8.12 13.84
N ASN A 236 24.15 6.98 14.43
CA ASN A 236 24.89 6.38 15.55
C ASN A 236 26.09 5.58 15.04
N THR A 237 27.03 6.23 14.34
CA THR A 237 28.27 5.59 13.84
C THR A 237 29.50 6.35 14.30
N THR A 238 30.51 5.62 14.74
CA THR A 238 31.80 6.17 15.19
C THR A 238 32.83 6.31 14.06
N SER A 239 32.57 5.73 12.88
CA SER A 239 33.48 5.77 11.73
C SER A 239 33.14 6.90 10.76
N ASN A 240 34.16 7.63 10.29
CA ASN A 240 34.06 8.57 9.15
C ASN A 240 33.97 7.83 7.79
N SER A 241 33.34 6.65 7.78
CA SER A 241 33.35 5.71 6.66
C SER A 241 32.23 5.99 5.65
N SER A 242 32.25 5.25 4.55
CA SER A 242 31.09 5.14 3.67
C SER A 242 29.97 4.33 4.34
N ILE A 243 28.75 4.59 3.92
CA ILE A 243 27.53 3.85 4.27
C ILE A 243 26.81 3.45 2.99
N SER A 244 25.96 2.43 3.07
CA SER A 244 25.12 2.01 1.96
C SER A 244 23.67 2.30 2.27
N LEU A 245 23.04 3.11 1.43
CA LEU A 245 21.61 3.39 1.47
C LEU A 245 20.88 2.34 0.65
N ARG A 246 20.11 1.51 1.33
CA ARG A 246 19.20 0.55 0.69
C ARG A 246 17.78 1.05 0.84
N SER A 247 17.11 1.26 -0.28
CA SER A 247 15.75 1.77 -0.32
C SER A 247 14.88 0.83 -1.16
N LYS A 248 13.69 0.49 -0.67
CA LYS A 248 12.79 -0.53 -1.23
C LYS A 248 11.40 0.05 -1.50
N VAL A 249 10.73 -0.48 -2.52
CA VAL A 249 9.28 -0.33 -2.74
C VAL A 249 8.72 -1.70 -3.10
N ASP A 250 7.67 -2.16 -2.41
CA ASP A 250 7.09 -3.49 -2.59
C ASP A 250 5.55 -3.49 -2.53
N PRO A 251 4.89 -4.54 -3.05
CA PRO A 251 3.48 -4.77 -2.75
C PRO A 251 3.34 -5.08 -1.25
N LEU A 252 2.36 -4.46 -0.59
CA LEU A 252 2.13 -4.69 0.83
C LEU A 252 1.29 -5.96 1.05
N ALA A 253 1.84 -6.96 1.75
CA ALA A 253 1.01 -8.04 2.27
C ALA A 253 0.18 -7.52 3.46
N SER A 254 -1.04 -8.03 3.63
CA SER A 254 -1.83 -7.77 4.82
C SER A 254 -1.17 -8.43 6.03
N PHE A 255 -0.32 -7.70 6.77
CA PHE A 255 0.17 -8.14 8.07
C PHE A 255 -0.92 -7.92 9.13
N GLY A 256 -0.99 -8.77 10.14
CA GLY A 256 -1.91 -8.57 11.29
C GLY A 256 -3.41 -8.61 10.98
N ASN A 257 -4.21 -8.08 11.91
CA ASN A 257 -5.68 -8.18 11.89
C ASN A 257 -6.38 -7.20 10.91
N PHE A 258 -5.62 -6.50 10.06
CA PHE A 258 -6.16 -5.40 9.26
C PHE A 258 -6.60 -5.86 7.86
N GLN A 259 -7.89 -5.68 7.58
CA GLN A 259 -8.53 -6.03 6.31
C GLN A 259 -8.39 -4.93 5.22
N ASN A 260 -7.87 -3.74 5.56
CA ASN A 260 -7.93 -2.55 4.69
C ASN A 260 -6.61 -2.19 3.96
N THR A 261 -5.67 -3.13 3.87
CA THR A 261 -4.40 -2.92 3.12
C THR A 261 -4.52 -3.25 1.64
N ASN A 262 -5.74 -3.48 1.14
CA ASN A 262 -6.00 -3.81 -0.25
C ASN A 262 -5.45 -2.71 -1.16
N LEU A 263 -4.50 -3.11 -2.01
CA LEU A 263 -3.85 -2.23 -2.97
C LEU A 263 -2.92 -1.16 -2.34
N SER A 264 -2.29 -1.48 -1.21
CA SER A 264 -1.22 -0.66 -0.63
C SER A 264 0.18 -1.08 -1.08
N ARG A 265 1.11 -0.14 -1.03
CA ARG A 265 2.56 -0.39 -1.21
C ARG A 265 3.30 -0.11 0.08
N SER A 266 4.37 -0.84 0.32
CA SER A 266 5.34 -0.52 1.37
C SER A 266 6.54 0.17 0.76
N ILE A 267 7.08 1.15 1.48
CA ILE A 267 8.39 1.70 1.21
C ILE A 267 9.27 1.47 2.43
N SER A 268 10.55 1.22 2.22
CA SER A 268 11.51 1.15 3.31
C SER A 268 12.83 1.79 2.94
N LEU A 269 13.51 2.30 3.96
CA LEU A 269 14.84 2.87 3.88
C LEU A 269 15.66 2.29 5.03
N SER A 270 16.74 1.61 4.70
CA SER A 270 17.71 1.06 5.65
C SER A 270 19.09 1.64 5.35
N ILE A 271 19.82 1.99 6.39
CA ILE A 271 21.19 2.48 6.32
C ILE A 271 22.10 1.36 6.79
N ILE A 272 23.07 0.97 5.98
CA ILE A 272 23.92 -0.19 6.22
C ILE A 272 25.38 0.28 6.37
N ASP A 273 26.09 -0.26 7.35
CA ASP A 273 27.52 -0.04 7.51
C ASP A 273 28.35 -0.84 6.48
N GLN A 274 29.68 -0.70 6.53
CA GLN A 274 30.59 -1.42 5.64
C GLN A 274 30.61 -2.94 5.86
N ASN A 275 30.16 -3.40 7.03
CA ASN A 275 30.11 -4.81 7.42
C ASN A 275 28.76 -5.44 7.09
N GLY A 276 27.81 -4.69 6.52
CA GLY A 276 26.47 -5.19 6.22
C GLY A 276 25.47 -5.07 7.38
N ASN A 277 25.82 -4.41 8.48
CA ASN A 277 24.92 -4.23 9.62
C ASN A 277 24.05 -3.00 9.45
N GLU A 278 22.78 -3.10 9.87
CA GLU A 278 21.88 -1.96 9.89
C GLU A 278 22.26 -0.96 10.98
N VAL A 279 22.22 0.31 10.63
CA VAL A 279 22.64 1.41 11.49
C VAL A 279 21.45 2.21 11.94
N SER A 280 21.27 2.27 13.26
CA SER A 280 20.24 3.12 13.87
C SER A 280 20.53 4.61 13.65
N PHE A 281 19.46 5.36 13.42
CA PHE A 281 19.49 6.81 13.29
C PHE A 281 18.40 7.45 14.14
N ARG A 282 18.54 8.75 14.41
CA ARG A 282 17.54 9.55 15.10
C ARG A 282 17.26 10.82 14.30
N ALA A 283 15.97 11.12 14.13
CA ALA A 283 15.50 12.41 13.64
C ALA A 283 14.86 13.19 14.81
N HIS A 284 15.04 14.51 14.83
CA HIS A 284 14.38 15.36 15.83
C HIS A 284 12.89 15.51 15.51
N GLN A 285 12.05 15.68 16.54
CA GLN A 285 10.59 15.82 16.36
C GLN A 285 10.19 17.00 15.46
N ASN A 286 10.98 18.08 15.46
CA ASN A 286 10.68 19.29 14.67
C ASN A 286 11.17 19.20 13.21
N ASN A 287 11.94 18.17 12.86
CA ASN A 287 12.52 17.98 11.55
C ASN A 287 12.57 16.47 11.26
N SER A 288 11.40 15.89 11.01
CA SER A 288 11.24 14.47 10.73
C SER A 288 11.62 14.12 9.29
N ILE A 289 11.92 12.84 9.05
CA ILE A 289 12.09 12.32 7.68
C ILE A 289 10.73 12.36 7.01
N GLN A 290 10.61 13.09 5.91
CA GLN A 290 9.37 13.10 5.14
C GLN A 290 9.38 11.96 4.15
N MET A 291 8.27 11.26 4.07
CA MET A 291 8.09 10.09 3.21
C MET A 291 6.96 10.36 2.23
N ILE A 292 7.23 10.14 0.94
CA ILE A 292 6.20 10.14 -0.10
C ILE A 292 5.99 8.69 -0.50
N ILE A 293 4.83 8.16 -0.13
CA ILE A 293 4.41 6.80 -0.50
C ILE A 293 3.55 6.91 -1.75
N PRO A 294 3.93 6.26 -2.86
CA PRO A 294 3.13 6.29 -4.06
C PRO A 294 1.87 5.47 -3.86
N ARG A 295 0.76 5.95 -4.43
CA ARG A 295 -0.45 5.14 -4.55
C ARG A 295 -0.13 3.94 -5.44
N ASP A 296 -0.68 2.77 -5.11
CA ASP A 296 -0.55 1.63 -5.98
C ASP A 296 -1.22 1.90 -7.34
N PRO A 297 -0.52 1.63 -8.46
CA PRO A 297 -1.01 1.97 -9.79
C PRO A 297 -2.29 1.21 -10.18
N ASN A 298 -2.61 0.11 -9.50
CA ASN A 298 -3.81 -0.69 -9.75
C ASN A 298 -5.02 -0.23 -8.94
N VAL A 299 -4.88 0.79 -8.08
CA VAL A 299 -6.03 1.40 -7.38
C VAL A 299 -6.90 2.10 -8.40
N LEU A 300 -8.05 1.49 -8.69
CA LEU A 300 -9.12 2.14 -9.44
C LEU A 300 -9.66 3.29 -8.61
N ILE A 301 -9.39 4.52 -9.06
CA ILE A 301 -9.96 5.70 -8.44
C ILE A 301 -11.47 5.68 -8.73
N PRO A 302 -12.34 5.76 -7.71
CA PRO A 302 -13.78 5.77 -7.95
C PRO A 302 -14.14 6.91 -8.90
N SER A 303 -15.14 6.68 -9.75
CA SER A 303 -15.71 7.73 -10.58
C SER A 303 -16.39 8.77 -9.69
N MET A 304 -16.41 10.03 -10.13
CA MET A 304 -17.16 11.06 -9.40
C MET A 304 -18.66 10.81 -9.55
N TYR A 305 -19.41 11.02 -8.48
CA TYR A 305 -20.86 10.88 -8.47
C TYR A 305 -21.53 12.24 -8.71
N LEU A 306 -22.39 12.31 -9.71
CA LEU A 306 -23.15 13.52 -10.04
C LEU A 306 -24.20 13.81 -8.96
N GLN A 307 -24.13 15.00 -8.37
CA GLN A 307 -25.08 15.51 -7.40
C GLN A 307 -26.16 16.34 -8.11
N ASN A 308 -27.37 15.80 -8.19
CA ASN A 308 -28.53 16.45 -8.84
C ASN A 308 -29.21 17.47 -7.91
N VAL A 309 -28.51 18.57 -7.65
CA VAL A 309 -28.93 19.62 -6.71
C VAL A 309 -29.81 20.69 -7.36
N THR A 310 -29.76 20.87 -8.69
CA THR A 310 -30.59 21.88 -9.39
C THR A 310 -32.04 21.45 -9.57
N SER A 311 -32.32 20.14 -9.51
CA SER A 311 -33.66 19.56 -9.67
C SER A 311 -34.47 19.51 -8.38
N ILE A 312 -33.90 19.91 -7.23
CA ILE A 312 -34.59 20.02 -5.94
C ILE A 312 -35.39 21.32 -5.93
N ASN A 313 -36.27 21.47 -6.92
CA ASN A 313 -37.00 22.69 -7.17
C ASN A 313 -38.50 22.39 -7.18
N SER A 314 -38.99 21.93 -6.03
CA SER A 314 -40.39 22.07 -5.61
C SER A 314 -40.62 21.21 -4.37
N THR A 315 -40.99 21.86 -3.27
CA THR A 315 -41.52 21.30 -2.01
C THR A 315 -40.52 20.65 -1.04
N ILE A 316 -40.20 21.42 0.01
CA ILE A 316 -39.74 21.00 1.34
C ILE A 316 -38.28 20.52 1.38
N ASN A 317 -37.33 21.45 1.31
CA ASN A 317 -36.44 21.76 2.44
C ASN A 317 -35.62 23.03 2.11
N ASN A 318 -35.76 24.10 2.91
CA ASN A 318 -34.86 25.26 2.92
C ASN A 318 -33.48 24.85 3.47
N LEU A 319 -32.74 24.00 2.75
CA LEU A 319 -31.43 23.55 3.19
C LEU A 319 -30.39 24.59 2.77
N VAL A 320 -29.76 25.19 3.77
CA VAL A 320 -28.61 26.09 3.57
C VAL A 320 -27.42 25.32 2.99
N PHE A 321 -27.31 24.00 3.26
CA PHE A 321 -26.25 23.14 2.75
C PHE A 321 -26.82 21.83 2.18
N ASN A 322 -26.21 21.33 1.12
CA ASN A 322 -26.35 19.93 0.73
C ASN A 322 -25.42 19.07 1.60
N TYR A 323 -25.99 18.33 2.55
CA TYR A 323 -25.25 17.53 3.51
C TYR A 323 -24.96 16.11 3.00
N HIS A 324 -23.80 15.61 3.39
CA HIS A 324 -23.28 14.29 3.06
C HIS A 324 -22.78 13.62 4.33
N TYR A 325 -22.92 12.31 4.40
CA TYR A 325 -22.49 11.48 5.53
C TYR A 325 -21.41 10.50 5.08
N ILE A 326 -20.34 10.39 5.86
CA ILE A 326 -19.28 9.40 5.66
C ILE A 326 -19.12 8.61 6.96
N ASN A 327 -19.16 7.28 6.87
CA ASN A 327 -18.73 6.42 7.97
C ASN A 327 -17.20 6.31 7.93
N ILE A 328 -16.56 6.71 9.02
CA ILE A 328 -15.09 6.70 9.17
C ILE A 328 -14.64 5.78 10.30
N THR A 329 -15.54 4.90 10.78
CA THR A 329 -15.25 3.94 11.84
C THR A 329 -14.07 3.06 11.40
N SER A 330 -12.92 3.28 12.03
CA SER A 330 -11.67 2.58 11.72
C SER A 330 -10.87 2.39 13.00
N SER A 331 -10.17 1.25 13.10
CA SER A 331 -9.24 0.98 14.20
C SER A 331 -7.91 1.71 14.06
N LEU A 332 -7.61 2.27 12.89
CA LEU A 332 -6.45 3.14 12.67
C LEU A 332 -6.87 4.52 12.14
N PRO A 333 -6.12 5.58 12.45
CA PRO A 333 -6.36 6.92 11.92
C PRO A 333 -6.39 6.92 10.40
N ILE A 334 -7.35 7.62 9.80
CA ILE A 334 -7.47 7.73 8.34
C ILE A 334 -7.54 9.18 7.93
N SER A 335 -6.95 9.53 6.81
CA SER A 335 -7.19 10.81 6.19
C SER A 335 -8.37 10.73 5.23
N ILE A 336 -9.05 11.85 5.02
CA ILE A 336 -10.23 11.92 4.15
C ILE A 336 -9.98 12.95 3.06
N HIS A 337 -10.13 12.53 1.81
CA HIS A 337 -9.93 13.38 0.64
C HIS A 337 -11.27 13.67 -0.02
N PHE A 338 -11.46 14.94 -0.36
CA PHE A 338 -12.62 15.44 -1.08
C PHE A 338 -12.18 16.01 -2.41
N GLU A 339 -12.87 15.59 -3.47
CA GLU A 339 -12.72 16.16 -4.79
C GLU A 339 -14.09 16.57 -5.33
N ILE A 340 -14.20 17.82 -5.74
CA ILE A 340 -15.43 18.41 -6.27
C ILE A 340 -15.14 18.94 -7.65
N HIS A 341 -15.78 18.36 -8.66
CA HIS A 341 -15.75 18.87 -10.02
C HIS A 341 -16.97 19.75 -10.25
N SER A 342 -16.72 21.03 -10.49
CA SER A 342 -17.78 22.00 -10.78
C SER A 342 -18.11 21.97 -12.26
N LEU A 343 -19.39 21.76 -12.61
CA LEU A 343 -19.85 21.85 -13.99
C LEU A 343 -19.89 23.28 -14.52
N ASN A 344 -19.65 24.28 -13.66
CA ASN A 344 -19.48 25.67 -14.04
C ASN A 344 -18.31 26.32 -13.27
N ARG A 345 -17.20 26.56 -14.00
CA ARG A 345 -15.94 27.10 -13.48
C ARG A 345 -16.06 28.46 -12.78
N SER A 346 -17.13 29.23 -13.02
CA SER A 346 -17.31 30.55 -12.37
C SER A 346 -17.93 30.45 -10.97
N LEU A 347 -18.34 29.25 -10.53
CA LEU A 347 -19.00 29.05 -9.25
C LEU A 347 -17.99 28.87 -8.12
N ALA A 348 -18.36 29.39 -6.96
CA ALA A 348 -17.67 29.13 -5.70
C ALA A 348 -18.56 28.35 -4.74
N TYR A 349 -17.93 27.59 -3.85
CA TYR A 349 -18.63 26.78 -2.85
C TYR A 349 -18.06 27.01 -1.46
N LEU A 350 -18.94 26.98 -0.46
CA LEU A 350 -18.58 26.87 0.94
C LEU A 350 -18.69 25.42 1.37
N PHE A 351 -17.62 24.90 1.96
CA PHE A 351 -17.54 23.56 2.54
C PHE A 351 -17.39 23.70 4.05
N ILE A 352 -18.23 23.00 4.81
CA ILE A 352 -18.15 22.91 6.26
C ILE A 352 -18.25 21.45 6.68
N TYR A 353 -17.61 21.08 7.78
CA TYR A 353 -17.74 19.73 8.34
C TYR A 353 -17.74 19.70 9.87
N LYS A 354 -18.29 18.61 10.39
CA LYS A 354 -18.25 18.25 11.81
C LYS A 354 -18.25 16.73 11.97
N PHE A 355 -17.50 16.25 12.93
CA PHE A 355 -17.47 14.85 13.31
C PHE A 355 -18.67 14.48 14.17
N ASP A 356 -19.26 13.31 13.91
CA ASP A 356 -20.35 12.67 14.66
C ASP A 356 -21.67 13.45 14.76
N GLN A 357 -21.71 14.69 14.25
CA GLN A 357 -22.83 15.61 14.34
C GLN A 357 -22.93 16.45 13.06
N THR A 358 -24.12 16.93 12.75
CA THR A 358 -24.33 17.82 11.60
C THR A 358 -23.73 19.19 11.88
N PRO A 359 -22.85 19.73 11.00
CA PRO A 359 -22.29 21.05 11.19
C PRO A 359 -23.39 22.11 11.05
N GLN A 360 -23.34 23.16 11.87
CA GLN A 360 -24.32 24.25 11.83
C GLN A 360 -23.59 25.59 11.70
N LEU A 361 -24.01 26.40 10.72
CA LEU A 361 -23.48 27.73 10.53
C LEU A 361 -24.17 28.68 11.53
N ASN A 362 -23.47 29.09 12.58
CA ASN A 362 -23.93 30.11 13.51
C ASN A 362 -22.90 31.24 13.66
N SER A 363 -23.20 32.25 14.47
CA SER A 363 -22.30 33.39 14.71
C SER A 363 -21.01 33.03 15.47
N SER A 364 -20.88 31.80 15.96
CA SER A 364 -19.67 31.25 16.57
C SER A 364 -19.14 30.10 15.72
N THR A 365 -17.85 29.82 15.70
CA THR A 365 -17.30 28.68 14.94
C THR A 365 -17.37 27.36 15.73
N ASN A 366 -18.07 27.31 16.87
CA ASN A 366 -18.03 26.16 17.79
C ASN A 366 -18.85 24.96 17.31
N LEU A 367 -19.78 25.18 16.37
CA LEU A 367 -20.64 24.13 15.80
C LEU A 367 -20.10 23.58 14.47
N ILE A 368 -18.85 23.88 14.14
CA ILE A 368 -18.11 23.34 13.00
C ILE A 368 -16.72 22.92 13.49
N ASP A 369 -16.18 21.83 12.95
CA ASP A 369 -14.82 21.41 13.28
C ASP A 369 -13.81 21.96 12.27
N GLY A 370 -14.27 22.19 11.03
CA GLY A 370 -13.50 22.91 10.02
C GLY A 370 -14.35 23.34 8.83
N TRP A 371 -13.76 24.20 8.00
CA TRP A 371 -14.39 24.74 6.81
C TRP A 371 -13.35 25.18 5.78
N THR A 372 -13.77 25.32 4.53
CA THR A 372 -12.96 25.94 3.46
C THR A 372 -13.89 26.56 2.41
N MET A 373 -13.33 27.47 1.61
CA MET A 373 -14.00 28.01 0.44
C MET A 373 -13.30 27.53 -0.83
N PHE A 374 -14.10 27.03 -1.76
CA PHE A 374 -13.68 26.64 -3.10
C PHE A 374 -14.00 27.78 -4.04
N CYS A 375 -13.06 28.70 -4.22
CA CYS A 375 -13.22 29.83 -5.13
C CYS A 375 -12.68 29.50 -6.53
N PRO A 376 -13.17 30.13 -7.61
CA PRO A 376 -12.76 29.83 -8.99
C PRO A 376 -11.25 29.83 -9.25
N PHE A 377 -10.46 30.62 -8.52
CA PHE A 377 -9.00 30.65 -8.65
C PHE A 377 -8.28 29.46 -7.98
N ASN A 378 -8.96 28.71 -7.09
CA ASN A 378 -8.47 27.47 -6.49
C ASN A 378 -8.66 26.25 -7.41
N LEU A 379 -9.32 26.40 -8.56
CA LEU A 379 -9.52 25.31 -9.50
C LEU A 379 -8.16 24.83 -10.02
N THR A 380 -7.96 23.52 -9.93
CA THR A 380 -6.82 22.86 -10.59
C THR A 380 -6.98 22.91 -12.11
N SER A 381 -5.93 22.54 -12.86
CA SER A 381 -5.99 22.41 -14.33
C SER A 381 -7.10 21.48 -14.83
N ASP A 382 -7.56 20.57 -13.96
CA ASP A 382 -8.53 19.54 -14.26
C ASP A 382 -9.95 19.95 -13.83
N ASP A 383 -10.18 21.22 -13.48
CA ASP A 383 -11.45 21.77 -12.96
C ASP A 383 -11.94 21.16 -11.64
N ILE A 384 -11.02 20.60 -10.86
CA ILE A 384 -11.33 19.92 -9.60
C ILE A 384 -10.86 20.78 -8.43
N TYR A 385 -11.76 21.02 -7.48
CA TYR A 385 -11.42 21.49 -6.14
C TYR A 385 -11.01 20.32 -5.25
N ARG A 386 -9.96 20.51 -4.45
CA ARG A 386 -9.43 19.49 -3.53
C ARG A 386 -9.44 20.00 -2.10
N TYR A 387 -9.87 19.15 -1.16
CA TYR A 387 -9.72 19.38 0.27
C TYR A 387 -9.34 18.09 0.98
N PHE A 388 -8.61 18.23 2.08
CA PHE A 388 -8.05 17.11 2.82
C PHE A 388 -8.20 17.32 4.32
N ILE A 389 -8.68 16.28 4.99
CA ILE A 389 -8.70 16.19 6.46
C ILE A 389 -7.58 15.23 6.87
N ASP A 390 -6.68 15.72 7.72
CA ASP A 390 -5.51 15.00 8.22
C ASP A 390 -5.92 13.82 9.12
N ASN A 391 -5.15 12.73 9.07
CA ASN A 391 -5.42 11.55 9.89
C ASN A 391 -5.38 11.83 11.39
N GLN A 392 -4.67 12.88 11.86
CA GLN A 392 -4.66 13.29 13.26
C GLN A 392 -6.00 13.82 13.76
N GLN A 393 -6.92 14.23 12.87
CA GLN A 393 -8.23 14.78 13.23
C GLN A 393 -9.34 13.73 13.28
N THR A 394 -9.11 12.55 12.71
CA THR A 394 -10.09 11.46 12.65
C THR A 394 -10.08 10.42 13.77
N PRO A 395 -9.07 10.31 14.68
CA PRO A 395 -9.12 9.31 15.73
C PRO A 395 -10.34 9.50 16.62
N ASP A 396 -10.88 8.39 17.14
CA ASP A 396 -12.02 8.34 18.06
C ASP A 396 -13.38 8.81 17.50
N HIS A 397 -13.44 9.18 16.22
CA HIS A 397 -14.67 9.54 15.52
C HIS A 397 -15.24 8.37 14.72
N GLN A 398 -16.57 8.29 14.66
CA GLN A 398 -17.28 7.22 13.93
C GLN A 398 -17.77 7.70 12.57
N SER A 399 -18.07 8.99 12.47
CA SER A 399 -18.63 9.58 11.27
C SER A 399 -18.19 11.02 11.03
N LEU A 400 -18.24 11.42 9.77
CA LEU A 400 -18.04 12.78 9.34
C LEU A 400 -19.27 13.24 8.55
N ILE A 401 -19.86 14.36 8.97
CA ILE A 401 -20.93 15.02 8.23
C ILE A 401 -20.38 16.32 7.68
N PHE A 402 -20.51 16.51 6.37
CA PHE A 402 -20.09 17.74 5.71
C PHE A 402 -21.19 18.31 4.83
N GLY A 403 -21.22 19.64 4.75
CA GLY A 403 -22.16 20.40 3.95
C GLY A 403 -21.45 21.15 2.83
N ILE A 404 -22.03 21.14 1.64
CA ILE A 404 -21.61 21.98 0.52
C ILE A 404 -22.74 22.99 0.24
N ARG A 405 -22.38 24.26 0.07
CA ARG A 405 -23.30 25.33 -0.36
C ARG A 405 -22.69 26.13 -1.50
N GLN A 406 -23.48 26.50 -2.49
CA GLN A 406 -23.03 27.44 -3.52
C GLN A 406 -23.03 28.88 -2.96
N LEU A 407 -21.95 29.63 -3.21
CA LEU A 407 -21.89 31.05 -2.84
C LEU A 407 -22.58 31.91 -3.90
N ASN A 408 -23.28 32.96 -3.45
CA ASN A 408 -23.89 33.94 -4.35
C ASN A 408 -22.85 34.96 -4.87
N SER A 409 -23.23 35.74 -5.88
CA SER A 409 -22.31 36.71 -6.52
C SER A 409 -21.72 37.75 -5.56
N THR A 410 -22.47 38.20 -4.55
CA THR A 410 -22.00 39.15 -3.54
C THR A 410 -20.97 38.50 -2.62
N GLU A 411 -21.22 37.26 -2.19
CA GLU A 411 -20.28 36.48 -1.38
C GLU A 411 -19.00 36.15 -2.15
N ILE A 412 -19.09 35.77 -3.43
CA ILE A 412 -17.93 35.57 -4.29
C ILE A 412 -17.09 36.85 -4.35
N ASN A 413 -17.73 38.00 -4.57
CA ASN A 413 -17.00 39.27 -4.64
C ASN A 413 -16.34 39.65 -3.31
N ASN A 414 -16.99 39.37 -2.19
CA ASN A 414 -16.50 39.73 -0.87
C ASN A 414 -15.41 38.78 -0.34
N TYR A 415 -15.50 37.48 -0.64
CA TYR A 415 -14.68 36.44 -0.02
C TYR A 415 -13.67 35.79 -0.98
N CYS A 416 -13.94 35.77 -2.29
CA CYS A 416 -13.09 35.13 -3.29
C CYS A 416 -12.25 36.09 -4.15
N LEU A 417 -12.50 37.41 -4.14
CA LEU A 417 -11.71 38.34 -4.96
C LEU A 417 -10.53 39.00 -4.22
N ASN A 418 -10.58 39.04 -2.88
CA ASN A 418 -9.50 39.56 -2.05
C ASN A 418 -8.80 38.39 -1.33
N ASP A 419 -7.54 38.15 -1.62
CA ASP A 419 -6.75 37.04 -1.04
C ASP A 419 -6.72 37.07 0.51
N SER A 420 -6.91 38.26 1.10
CA SER A 420 -6.97 38.49 2.55
C SER A 420 -8.28 38.05 3.23
N SER A 421 -9.37 37.80 2.50
CA SER A 421 -10.69 37.44 3.06
C SER A 421 -11.00 35.94 3.05
N ILE A 422 -10.10 35.11 2.55
CA ILE A 422 -10.29 33.65 2.51
C ILE A 422 -10.43 33.05 3.93
N ASN A 423 -9.93 33.75 4.96
CA ASN A 423 -9.96 33.30 6.35
C ASN A 423 -11.21 33.73 7.13
N THR A 424 -12.15 34.44 6.51
CA THR A 424 -13.41 34.83 7.16
C THR A 424 -14.54 33.94 6.67
N LEU A 425 -15.14 33.17 7.58
CA LEU A 425 -16.30 32.33 7.29
C LEU A 425 -17.48 33.22 6.84
N PRO A 426 -18.14 32.93 5.71
CA PRO A 426 -19.36 33.63 5.33
C PRO A 426 -20.48 33.23 6.31
N ILE A 427 -20.76 34.06 7.31
CA ILE A 427 -21.84 33.84 8.30
C ILE A 427 -23.15 34.39 7.73
N THR A 428 -23.65 33.77 6.67
CA THR A 428 -24.97 34.03 6.11
C THR A 428 -25.76 32.72 6.16
N ASP A 429 -26.67 32.58 7.12
CA ASP A 429 -27.53 31.38 7.22
C ASP A 429 -28.75 31.46 6.28
N GLU A 430 -28.56 32.07 5.12
CA GLU A 430 -29.61 32.22 4.11
C GLU A 430 -29.54 31.05 3.10
N PRO A 431 -30.67 30.39 2.81
CA PRO A 431 -30.73 29.39 1.75
C PRO A 431 -30.39 30.02 0.40
N TYR A 432 -29.53 29.36 -0.36
CA TYR A 432 -29.20 29.75 -1.73
C TYR A 432 -29.26 28.52 -2.63
N ASP A 433 -30.10 28.59 -3.65
CA ASP A 433 -30.31 27.48 -4.57
C ASP A 433 -29.09 27.26 -5.46
N PHE A 434 -28.72 26.00 -5.63
CA PHE A 434 -27.68 25.63 -6.58
C PHE A 434 -28.12 25.96 -8.00
N THR A 435 -27.30 26.73 -8.71
CA THR A 435 -27.55 27.08 -10.13
C THR A 435 -26.92 26.07 -11.09
N SER A 436 -26.08 25.16 -10.59
CA SER A 436 -25.46 24.09 -11.36
C SER A 436 -25.23 22.85 -10.49
N ASN A 437 -25.33 21.67 -11.11
CA ASN A 437 -24.93 20.42 -10.48
C ASN A 437 -23.39 20.37 -10.35
N TYR A 438 -22.91 19.45 -9.51
CA TYR A 438 -21.48 19.19 -9.35
C TYR A 438 -21.26 17.68 -9.21
N GLU A 439 -20.04 17.23 -9.48
CA GLU A 439 -19.66 15.85 -9.22
C GLU A 439 -18.77 15.79 -7.98
N LEU A 440 -18.97 14.75 -7.17
CA LEU A 440 -18.31 14.59 -5.89
C LEU A 440 -17.62 13.23 -5.83
N ARG A 441 -16.37 13.23 -5.37
CA ARG A 441 -15.61 12.02 -5.06
C ARG A 441 -14.98 12.15 -3.69
N ILE A 442 -15.10 11.07 -2.93
CA ILE A 442 -14.58 10.96 -1.57
C ILE A 442 -13.81 9.66 -1.50
N TYR A 443 -12.62 9.70 -0.91
CA TYR A 443 -11.87 8.49 -0.61
C TYR A 443 -11.04 8.69 0.65
N THR A 444 -10.79 7.59 1.36
CA THR A 444 -9.95 7.58 2.55
C THR A 444 -8.56 7.08 2.19
N SER A 445 -7.57 7.49 2.97
CA SER A 445 -6.19 7.00 2.86
C SER A 445 -5.57 6.89 4.25
N GLY A 446 -4.51 6.11 4.39
CA GLY A 446 -3.81 5.96 5.65
C GLY A 446 -2.34 5.68 5.39
N CYS A 447 -1.48 6.22 6.25
CA CYS A 447 -0.07 5.89 6.29
C CYS A 447 0.19 5.19 7.62
N TYR A 448 0.47 3.89 7.54
CA TYR A 448 0.66 3.03 8.71
C TYR A 448 2.05 2.44 8.71
N TYR A 449 2.57 2.17 9.89
CA TYR A 449 3.81 1.43 10.06
C TYR A 449 3.61 0.29 11.05
N LEU A 450 4.46 -0.74 10.94
CA LEU A 450 4.53 -1.81 11.94
C LEU A 450 5.55 -1.40 13.00
N ASP A 451 5.14 -1.47 14.26
CA ASP A 451 6.06 -1.29 15.39
C ASP A 451 6.95 -2.53 15.61
N GLU A 452 7.89 -2.43 16.55
CA GLU A 452 8.82 -3.52 16.91
C GLU A 452 8.12 -4.82 17.36
N ASN A 453 6.84 -4.72 17.73
CA ASN A 453 6.00 -5.85 18.15
C ASN A 453 5.07 -6.34 17.03
N ASN A 454 5.28 -5.91 15.78
CA ASN A 454 4.44 -6.22 14.61
C ASN A 454 2.98 -5.75 14.76
N ASN A 455 2.72 -4.71 15.54
CA ASN A 455 1.40 -4.08 15.60
C ASN A 455 1.36 -2.87 14.67
N TRP A 456 0.25 -2.71 13.96
CA TRP A 456 0.01 -1.51 13.16
C TRP A 456 -0.15 -0.28 14.05
N LYS A 457 0.47 0.81 13.60
CA LYS A 457 0.39 2.14 14.17
C LYS A 457 0.03 3.16 13.10
#